data_AF-A0A5P1FXJ1-F1
#
_entry.id   AF-A0A5P1FXJ1-F1
#
_cell.length_a   1.000
_cell.length_b   1.000
_cell.length_c   1.000
_cell.angle_alpha   90.00
_cell.angle_beta   90.00
_cell.angle_gamma   90.00
#
_symmetry.space_group_name_H-M   'P 1'
#
loop_
_entity.id
_entity.type
_entity.pdbx_description
1 polymer ?
#
loop_
_entity_poly.entity_id
_entity_poly.type
_entity_poly.pdbx_seq_one_letter_code
_entity_poly.pdbx_strand_id
1 'polypeptide(L)'
;MRKTLLGTKLLLFLMSYPLHSIEDEKNSLGNKVAVISDELSAERDRVLRISADFDNFRKRTERDRLSLMEKVQGEVVESLLPVLDNFERAKTQIKVETQGEEKINNSYQSINKQFHEILTSLGVEAVETVGTQFDPLLHEAIMREDSAEYEEGIIVQEFRKGFKLGERLLRPSMVKVSAGPGPDKSDEDPIPPADEGISPVVKEEISDFDESVDSSDSD
;
A
#
# COMPACT_ATOMS: atom_id res chain seq x y z
N MET A 1 1.74 102.92 -36.01
CA MET A 1 2.32 101.56 -35.90
C MET A 1 2.01 100.80 -34.60
N ARG A 2 1.74 101.45 -33.45
CA ARG A 2 1.44 100.72 -32.19
C ARG A 2 0.06 100.03 -32.12
N LYS A 3 -0.96 100.51 -32.86
CA LYS A 3 -2.32 99.94 -32.87
C LYS A 3 -2.45 98.60 -33.61
N THR A 4 -1.64 98.34 -34.62
CA THR A 4 -1.66 97.07 -35.38
C THR A 4 -0.98 95.93 -34.62
N LEU A 5 0.10 96.24 -33.88
CA LEU A 5 0.84 95.27 -33.07
C LEU A 5 0.00 94.71 -31.91
N LEU A 6 -0.87 95.53 -31.31
CA LEU A 6 -1.75 95.13 -30.21
C LEU A 6 -2.89 94.22 -30.71
N GLY A 7 -3.44 94.50 -31.89
CA GLY A 7 -4.45 93.66 -32.54
C GLY A 7 -3.92 92.28 -32.93
N THR A 8 -2.69 92.20 -33.48
CA THR A 8 -2.05 90.91 -33.77
C THR A 8 -1.69 90.14 -32.51
N LYS A 9 -1.25 90.80 -31.42
CA LYS A 9 -0.99 90.14 -30.13
C LYS A 9 -2.27 89.59 -29.50
N LEU A 10 -3.37 90.34 -29.60
CA LEU A 10 -4.69 89.91 -29.13
C LEU A 10 -5.23 88.74 -29.97
N LEU A 11 -5.05 88.78 -31.30
CA LEU A 11 -5.47 87.70 -32.20
C LEU A 11 -4.65 86.42 -31.98
N LEU A 12 -3.32 86.54 -31.78
CA LEU A 12 -2.47 85.41 -31.42
C LEU A 12 -2.87 84.81 -30.07
N PHE A 13 -3.18 85.66 -29.09
CA PHE A 13 -3.67 85.21 -27.77
C PHE A 13 -5.02 84.50 -27.87
N LEU A 14 -5.97 85.05 -28.64
CA LEU A 14 -7.30 84.47 -28.87
C LEU A 14 -7.26 83.17 -29.67
N MET A 15 -6.30 82.98 -30.57
CA MET A 15 -6.12 81.72 -31.30
C MET A 15 -5.25 80.70 -30.54
N SER A 16 -4.32 81.14 -29.70
CA SER A 16 -3.46 80.27 -28.90
C SER A 16 -4.17 79.65 -27.70
N TYR A 17 -5.15 80.34 -27.10
CA TYR A 17 -5.95 79.83 -25.98
C TYR A 17 -6.75 78.55 -26.31
N PRO A 18 -7.55 78.50 -27.40
CA PRO A 18 -8.27 77.27 -27.75
C PRO A 18 -7.32 76.14 -28.13
N LEU A 19 -6.16 76.44 -28.76
CA LEU A 19 -5.13 75.44 -29.05
C LEU A 19 -4.54 74.80 -27.78
N HIS A 20 -4.25 75.60 -26.74
CA HIS A 20 -3.78 75.07 -25.45
C HIS A 20 -4.84 74.23 -24.75
N SER A 21 -6.10 74.69 -24.72
CA SER A 21 -7.22 73.96 -24.13
C SER A 21 -7.43 72.60 -24.80
N ILE A 22 -7.32 72.55 -26.14
CA ILE A 22 -7.44 71.31 -26.90
C ILE A 22 -6.26 70.36 -26.61
N GLU A 23 -5.04 70.88 -26.47
CA GLU A 23 -3.88 70.06 -26.11
C GLU A 23 -3.97 69.52 -24.69
N ASP A 24 -4.47 70.31 -23.73
CA ASP A 24 -4.71 69.88 -22.35
C ASP A 24 -5.80 68.79 -22.27
N GLU A 25 -6.90 68.95 -23.01
CA GLU A 25 -7.96 67.93 -23.12
C GLU A 25 -7.43 66.65 -23.77
N LYS A 26 -6.68 66.76 -24.86
CA LYS A 26 -6.03 65.63 -25.53
C LYS A 26 -5.08 64.88 -24.60
N ASN A 27 -4.26 65.59 -23.82
CA ASN A 27 -3.36 64.99 -22.84
C ASN A 27 -4.13 64.30 -21.71
N SER A 28 -5.21 64.92 -21.22
CA SER A 28 -6.10 64.34 -20.21
C SER A 28 -6.77 63.06 -20.72
N LEU A 29 -7.27 63.05 -21.96
CA LEU A 29 -7.84 61.86 -22.60
C LEU A 29 -6.78 60.77 -22.81
N GLY A 30 -5.58 61.14 -23.28
CA GLY A 30 -4.46 60.22 -23.46
C GLY A 30 -4.08 59.52 -22.15
N ASN A 31 -4.00 60.25 -21.05
CA ASN A 31 -3.75 59.70 -19.72
C ASN A 31 -4.87 58.75 -19.26
N LYS A 32 -6.15 59.11 -19.48
CA LYS A 32 -7.27 58.23 -19.16
C LYS A 32 -7.24 56.93 -19.96
N VAL A 33 -6.91 57.01 -21.25
CA VAL A 33 -6.78 55.82 -22.12
C VAL A 33 -5.63 54.94 -21.65
N ALA A 34 -4.50 55.51 -21.25
CA ALA A 34 -3.38 54.76 -20.70
C ALA A 34 -3.77 54.01 -19.41
N VAL A 35 -4.38 54.71 -18.45
CA VAL A 35 -4.85 54.09 -17.18
C VAL A 35 -5.85 52.97 -17.44
N ILE A 36 -6.86 53.20 -18.27
CA ILE A 36 -7.86 52.17 -18.60
C ILE A 36 -7.21 50.97 -19.31
N SER A 37 -6.23 51.21 -20.18
CA SER A 37 -5.51 50.13 -20.87
C SER A 37 -4.70 49.27 -19.90
N ASP A 38 -4.05 49.89 -18.92
CA ASP A 38 -3.27 49.18 -17.90
C ASP A 38 -4.19 48.38 -16.96
N GLU A 39 -5.30 48.98 -16.50
CA GLU A 39 -6.33 48.28 -15.72
C GLU A 39 -6.92 47.09 -16.48
N LEU A 40 -7.21 47.27 -17.77
CA LEU A 40 -7.72 46.20 -18.63
C LEU A 40 -6.69 45.07 -18.82
N SER A 41 -5.40 45.41 -18.91
CA SER A 41 -4.33 44.40 -18.97
C SER A 41 -4.24 43.62 -17.67
N ALA A 42 -4.23 44.31 -16.52
CA ALA A 42 -4.15 43.69 -15.21
C ALA A 42 -5.36 42.76 -14.95
N GLU A 43 -6.55 43.18 -15.34
CA GLU A 43 -7.75 42.36 -15.17
C GLU A 43 -7.76 41.15 -16.13
N ARG A 44 -7.24 41.30 -17.36
CA ARG A 44 -7.04 40.16 -18.27
C ARG A 44 -6.07 39.14 -17.70
N ASP A 45 -4.94 39.57 -17.14
CA ASP A 45 -3.98 38.69 -16.51
C ASP A 45 -4.59 37.97 -15.30
N ARG A 46 -5.40 38.68 -14.51
CA ARG A 46 -6.15 38.11 -13.39
C ARG A 46 -7.14 37.04 -13.87
N VAL A 47 -7.91 37.31 -14.92
CA VAL A 47 -8.86 36.36 -15.50
C VAL A 47 -8.14 35.14 -16.06
N LEU A 48 -7.03 35.32 -16.77
CA LEU A 48 -6.22 34.22 -17.29
C LEU A 48 -5.68 33.32 -16.17
N ARG A 49 -5.19 33.92 -15.08
CA ARG A 49 -4.73 33.18 -13.91
C ARG A 49 -5.86 32.40 -13.24
N ILE A 50 -7.02 33.03 -13.02
CA ILE A 50 -8.19 32.35 -12.43
C ILE A 50 -8.66 31.21 -13.33
N SER A 51 -8.65 31.41 -14.66
CA SER A 51 -8.99 30.35 -15.62
C SER A 51 -8.03 29.17 -15.51
N ALA A 52 -6.72 29.43 -15.43
CA ALA A 52 -5.72 28.38 -15.27
C ALA A 52 -5.87 27.63 -13.93
N ASP A 53 -6.10 28.37 -12.84
CA ASP A 53 -6.34 27.78 -11.51
C ASP A 53 -7.61 26.92 -11.50
N PHE A 54 -8.67 27.34 -12.20
CA PHE A 54 -9.90 26.58 -12.34
C PHE A 54 -9.71 25.29 -13.15
N ASP A 55 -8.98 25.35 -14.27
CA ASP A 55 -8.66 24.16 -15.07
C ASP A 55 -7.82 23.15 -14.28
N ASN A 56 -6.86 23.63 -13.48
CA ASN A 56 -6.07 22.79 -12.60
C ASN A 56 -6.92 22.17 -11.50
N PHE A 57 -7.80 22.95 -10.87
CA PHE A 57 -8.74 22.47 -9.85
C PHE A 57 -9.67 21.40 -10.42
N ARG A 58 -10.22 21.62 -11.62
CA ARG A 58 -11.10 20.65 -12.29
C ARG A 58 -10.38 19.32 -12.55
N LYS A 59 -9.20 19.36 -13.18
CA LYS A 59 -8.39 18.16 -13.45
C LYS A 59 -8.03 17.41 -12.17
N ARG A 60 -7.70 18.15 -11.10
CA ARG A 60 -7.42 17.57 -9.79
C ARG A 60 -8.66 16.90 -9.21
N THR A 61 -9.80 17.60 -9.22
CA THR A 61 -11.07 17.08 -8.67
C THR A 61 -11.53 15.82 -9.40
N GLU A 62 -11.39 15.78 -10.72
CA GLU A 62 -11.70 14.59 -11.53
C GLU A 62 -10.81 13.39 -11.12
N ARG A 63 -9.51 13.61 -10.94
CA ARG A 63 -8.59 12.56 -10.45
C ARG A 63 -8.95 12.09 -9.04
N ASP A 64 -9.15 13.03 -8.11
CA ASP A 64 -9.45 12.73 -6.72
C ASP A 64 -10.78 11.97 -6.59
N ARG A 65 -11.77 12.29 -7.45
CA ARG A 65 -13.03 11.55 -7.53
C ARG A 65 -12.83 10.10 -7.96
N LEU A 66 -12.03 9.85 -8.99
CA LEU A 66 -11.74 8.48 -9.46
C LEU A 66 -11.02 7.67 -8.39
N SER A 67 -9.97 8.26 -7.78
CA SER A 67 -9.25 7.61 -6.69
C SER A 67 -10.13 7.33 -5.48
N LEU A 68 -11.08 8.22 -5.17
CA LEU A 68 -12.05 7.98 -4.10
C LEU A 68 -13.01 6.82 -4.44
N MET A 69 -13.47 6.72 -5.69
CA MET A 69 -14.32 5.62 -6.13
C MET A 69 -13.61 4.27 -6.00
N GLU A 70 -12.39 4.15 -6.52
CA GLU A 70 -11.55 2.96 -6.36
C GLU A 70 -11.29 2.66 -4.88
N LYS A 71 -11.09 3.70 -4.07
CA LYS A 71 -10.83 3.53 -2.65
C LYS A 71 -12.01 2.90 -1.93
N VAL A 72 -13.19 3.47 -2.11
CA VAL A 72 -14.44 3.01 -1.50
C VAL A 72 -14.82 1.63 -2.01
N GLN A 73 -14.66 1.37 -3.32
CA GLN A 73 -14.88 0.04 -3.88
C GLN A 73 -13.98 -1.01 -3.22
N GLY A 74 -12.69 -0.70 -3.04
CA GLY A 74 -11.75 -1.57 -2.35
C GLY A 74 -12.16 -1.87 -0.91
N GLU A 75 -12.53 -0.84 -0.14
CA GLU A 75 -12.99 -1.00 1.26
C GLU A 75 -14.24 -1.88 1.37
N VAL A 76 -15.20 -1.72 0.44
CA VAL A 76 -16.40 -2.56 0.39
C VAL A 76 -16.04 -4.01 0.07
N VAL A 77 -15.18 -4.26 -0.93
CA VAL A 77 -14.76 -5.63 -1.26
C VAL A 77 -13.97 -6.26 -0.12
N GLU A 78 -13.05 -5.52 0.53
CA GLU A 78 -12.29 -5.97 1.70
C GLU A 78 -13.23 -6.47 2.81
N SER A 79 -14.34 -5.78 3.06
CA SER A 79 -15.34 -6.17 4.06
C SER A 79 -16.07 -7.48 3.72
N LEU A 80 -16.09 -7.88 2.43
CA LEU A 80 -16.72 -9.11 1.95
C LEU A 80 -15.74 -10.29 1.90
N LEU A 81 -14.43 -10.07 1.92
CA LEU A 81 -13.42 -11.15 1.89
C LEU A 81 -13.57 -12.19 3.02
N PRO A 82 -13.96 -11.84 4.27
CA PRO A 82 -14.23 -12.85 5.30
C PRO A 82 -15.34 -13.82 4.93
N VAL A 83 -16.31 -13.41 4.10
CA VAL A 83 -17.36 -14.29 3.59
C VAL A 83 -16.75 -15.32 2.63
N LEU A 84 -15.82 -14.89 1.78
CA LEU A 84 -15.08 -15.78 0.89
C LEU A 84 -14.24 -16.80 1.66
N ASP A 85 -13.57 -16.36 2.73
CA ASP A 85 -12.82 -17.25 3.61
C ASP A 85 -13.72 -18.29 4.27
N ASN A 86 -14.95 -17.92 4.63
CA ASN A 86 -15.92 -18.86 5.17
C ASN A 86 -16.34 -19.90 4.12
N PHE A 87 -16.43 -19.52 2.84
CA PHE A 87 -16.63 -20.50 1.78
C PHE A 87 -15.42 -21.45 1.66
N GLU A 88 -14.19 -20.95 1.61
CA GLU A 88 -13.02 -21.84 1.55
C GLU A 88 -12.95 -22.77 2.78
N ARG A 89 -13.25 -22.26 3.96
CA ARG A 89 -13.33 -23.07 5.19
C ARG A 89 -14.45 -24.09 5.16
N ALA A 90 -15.64 -23.74 4.68
CA ALA A 90 -16.74 -24.70 4.57
C ALA A 90 -16.41 -25.80 3.55
N LYS A 91 -15.78 -25.46 2.42
CA LYS A 91 -15.35 -26.42 1.40
C LYS A 91 -14.41 -27.50 1.96
N THR A 92 -13.51 -27.15 2.87
CA THR A 92 -12.59 -28.13 3.50
C THR A 92 -13.25 -29.00 4.58
N GLN A 93 -14.38 -28.57 5.13
CA GLN A 93 -15.10 -29.27 6.20
C GLN A 93 -16.25 -30.15 5.68
N ILE A 94 -16.81 -29.85 4.51
CA ILE A 94 -17.91 -30.62 3.92
C ILE A 94 -17.40 -32.01 3.54
N LYS A 95 -17.94 -33.03 4.22
CA LYS A 95 -17.82 -34.44 3.84
C LYS A 95 -19.17 -34.87 3.28
N VAL A 96 -19.18 -35.34 2.04
CA VAL A 96 -20.39 -35.82 1.37
C VAL A 96 -20.44 -37.33 1.52
N GLU A 97 -21.43 -37.84 2.24
CA GLU A 97 -21.61 -39.29 2.46
C GLU A 97 -22.91 -39.78 1.82
N THR A 98 -23.88 -38.89 1.59
CA THR A 98 -25.18 -39.20 1.02
C THR A 98 -25.49 -38.41 -0.26
N GLN A 99 -26.37 -38.94 -1.11
CA GLN A 99 -26.85 -38.23 -2.31
C GLN A 99 -27.61 -36.92 -1.99
N GLY A 100 -28.22 -36.82 -0.81
CA GLY A 100 -28.87 -35.59 -0.35
C GLY A 100 -27.85 -34.47 -0.08
N GLU A 101 -26.76 -34.81 0.60
CA GLU A 101 -25.63 -33.91 0.87
C GLU A 101 -24.90 -33.50 -0.41
N GLU A 102 -24.80 -34.39 -1.39
CA GLU A 102 -24.20 -34.08 -2.69
C GLU A 102 -24.95 -32.94 -3.40
N LYS A 103 -26.28 -32.95 -3.39
CA LYS A 103 -27.10 -31.87 -3.96
C LYS A 103 -26.87 -30.53 -3.24
N ILE A 104 -26.72 -30.56 -1.92
CA ILE A 104 -26.43 -29.37 -1.11
C ILE A 104 -25.03 -28.85 -1.44
N ASN A 105 -24.02 -29.72 -1.52
CA ASN A 105 -22.66 -29.36 -1.89
C ASN A 105 -22.59 -28.74 -3.31
N ASN A 106 -23.32 -29.28 -4.28
CA ASN A 106 -23.39 -28.72 -5.63
C ASN A 106 -24.02 -27.32 -5.66
N SER A 107 -25.09 -27.13 -4.88
CA SER A 107 -25.73 -25.81 -4.74
C SER A 107 -24.79 -24.79 -4.09
N TYR A 108 -24.09 -25.23 -3.05
CA TYR A 108 -23.07 -24.46 -2.35
C TYR A 108 -21.91 -24.04 -3.28
N GLN A 109 -21.35 -24.98 -4.05
CA GLN A 109 -20.29 -24.68 -5.04
C GLN A 109 -20.77 -23.71 -6.12
N SER A 110 -22.04 -23.84 -6.54
CA SER A 110 -22.62 -22.93 -7.53
C SER A 110 -22.69 -21.49 -7.00
N ILE A 111 -23.07 -21.30 -5.74
CA ILE A 111 -23.11 -19.97 -5.09
C ILE A 111 -21.68 -19.41 -4.94
N ASN A 112 -20.73 -20.24 -4.50
CA ASN A 112 -19.32 -19.82 -4.39
C ASN A 112 -18.75 -19.37 -5.73
N LYS A 113 -19.08 -20.09 -6.82
CA LYS A 113 -18.66 -19.74 -8.17
C LYS A 113 -19.27 -18.41 -8.62
N GLN A 114 -20.57 -18.21 -8.45
CA GLN A 114 -21.24 -16.95 -8.79
C GLN A 114 -20.65 -15.78 -8.00
N PHE A 115 -20.32 -15.98 -6.73
CA PHE A 115 -19.68 -14.95 -5.92
C PHE A 115 -18.29 -14.58 -6.45
N HIS A 116 -17.47 -15.56 -6.85
CA HIS A 116 -16.19 -15.31 -7.51
C HIS A 116 -16.36 -14.60 -8.86
N GLU A 117 -17.36 -14.97 -9.67
CA GLU A 117 -17.67 -14.31 -10.94
C GLU A 117 -18.02 -12.83 -10.73
N ILE A 118 -18.81 -12.51 -9.70
CA ILE A 118 -19.14 -11.12 -9.34
C ILE A 118 -17.87 -10.35 -8.94
N LEU A 119 -17.03 -10.91 -8.08
CA LEU A 119 -15.76 -10.27 -7.68
C LEU A 119 -14.85 -10.02 -8.89
N THR A 120 -14.73 -11.01 -9.78
CA THR A 120 -13.94 -10.89 -11.02
C THR A 120 -14.51 -9.80 -11.93
N SER A 121 -15.84 -9.69 -12.05
CA SER A 121 -16.48 -8.64 -12.84
C SER A 121 -16.26 -7.22 -12.27
N LEU A 122 -15.99 -7.11 -10.96
CA LEU A 122 -15.62 -5.87 -10.30
C LEU A 122 -14.13 -5.54 -10.43
N GLY A 123 -13.33 -6.38 -11.12
CA GLY A 123 -11.89 -6.20 -11.29
C GLY A 123 -11.05 -6.75 -10.12
N VAL A 124 -11.64 -7.60 -9.27
CA VAL A 124 -10.95 -8.24 -8.15
C VAL A 124 -10.29 -9.52 -8.64
N GLU A 125 -8.99 -9.65 -8.42
CA GLU A 125 -8.18 -10.80 -8.81
C GLU A 125 -7.55 -11.45 -7.56
N ALA A 126 -7.48 -12.77 -7.55
CA ALA A 126 -6.71 -13.49 -6.53
C ALA A 126 -5.21 -13.35 -6.80
N VAL A 127 -4.42 -13.23 -5.74
CA VAL A 127 -2.95 -13.22 -5.83
C VAL A 127 -2.45 -14.65 -6.04
N GLU A 128 -1.58 -14.86 -7.03
CA GLU A 128 -0.96 -16.17 -7.29
C GLU A 128 0.11 -16.49 -6.25
N THR A 129 -0.03 -17.62 -5.56
CA THR A 129 0.79 -17.97 -4.39
C THR A 129 1.60 -19.24 -4.58
N VAL A 130 0.99 -20.41 -4.49
CA VAL A 130 1.72 -21.69 -4.45
C VAL A 130 2.58 -21.86 -5.71
N GLY A 131 3.89 -22.07 -5.50
CA GLY A 131 4.89 -22.21 -6.57
C GLY A 131 5.45 -20.90 -7.12
N THR A 132 5.02 -19.73 -6.62
CA THR A 132 5.58 -18.43 -7.00
C THR A 132 6.61 -17.93 -5.97
N GLN A 133 7.43 -16.96 -6.38
CA GLN A 133 8.39 -16.30 -5.49
C GLN A 133 7.63 -15.43 -4.47
N PHE A 134 8.05 -15.51 -3.20
CA PHE A 134 7.51 -14.64 -2.16
C PHE A 134 7.86 -13.16 -2.43
N ASP A 135 6.83 -12.38 -2.78
CA ASP A 135 6.86 -10.92 -2.76
C ASP A 135 6.26 -10.33 -1.46
N PRO A 136 7.03 -9.58 -0.64
CA PRO A 136 6.51 -8.88 0.55
C PRO A 136 5.40 -7.86 0.28
N LEU A 137 5.29 -7.35 -0.96
CA LEU A 137 4.23 -6.42 -1.35
C LEU A 137 2.88 -7.11 -1.56
N LEU A 138 2.87 -8.41 -1.82
CA LEU A 138 1.67 -9.19 -2.15
C LEU A 138 1.35 -10.28 -1.13
N HIS A 139 2.32 -10.67 -0.32
CA HIS A 139 2.25 -11.83 0.54
C HIS A 139 2.68 -11.52 1.97
N GLU A 140 2.05 -12.22 2.91
CA GLU A 140 2.38 -12.22 4.33
C GLU A 140 2.90 -13.61 4.71
N ALA A 141 4.21 -13.72 4.94
CA ALA A 141 4.84 -14.97 5.36
C ALA A 141 4.58 -15.22 6.84
N ILE A 142 3.71 -16.18 7.16
CA ILE A 142 3.38 -16.52 8.56
C ILE A 142 4.27 -17.63 9.12
N MET A 143 4.84 -18.44 8.25
CA MET A 143 5.67 -19.60 8.62
C MET A 143 6.75 -19.83 7.56
N ARG A 144 7.88 -20.39 8.00
CA ARG A 144 8.93 -20.92 7.12
C ARG A 144 9.11 -22.41 7.41
N GLU A 145 9.36 -23.19 6.38
CA GLU A 145 9.59 -24.64 6.48
C GLU A 145 10.73 -25.05 5.56
N ASP A 146 11.58 -25.95 6.03
CA ASP A 146 12.64 -26.53 5.21
C ASP A 146 11.99 -27.43 4.15
N SER A 147 12.37 -27.25 2.89
CA SER A 147 11.85 -28.03 1.78
C SER A 147 12.98 -28.42 0.84
N ALA A 148 13.09 -29.73 0.57
CA ALA A 148 13.97 -30.26 -0.47
C ALA A 148 13.34 -30.13 -1.87
N GLU A 149 12.04 -29.84 -1.96
CA GLU A 149 11.29 -29.73 -3.22
C GLU A 149 11.26 -28.30 -3.76
N TYR A 150 11.23 -27.30 -2.87
CA TYR A 150 11.13 -25.89 -3.24
C TYR A 150 12.36 -25.09 -2.79
N GLU A 151 12.91 -24.29 -3.71
CA GLU A 151 14.02 -23.38 -3.41
C GLU A 151 13.65 -22.34 -2.33
N GLU A 152 14.66 -21.79 -1.66
CA GLU A 152 14.46 -20.76 -0.63
C GLU A 152 13.67 -19.57 -1.21
N GLY A 153 12.64 -19.13 -0.48
CA GLY A 153 11.81 -18.00 -0.88
C GLY A 153 10.63 -18.35 -1.79
N ILE A 154 10.45 -19.61 -2.18
CA ILE A 154 9.24 -20.06 -2.89
C ILE A 154 8.10 -20.33 -1.91
N ILE A 155 6.88 -19.98 -2.30
CA ILE A 155 5.68 -20.23 -1.52
C ILE A 155 5.28 -21.71 -1.63
N VAL A 156 5.32 -22.41 -0.51
CA VAL A 156 5.01 -23.85 -0.39
C VAL A 156 3.50 -24.07 -0.20
N GLN A 157 2.85 -23.20 0.57
CA GLN A 157 1.45 -23.38 0.94
C GLN A 157 0.75 -22.03 1.15
N GLU A 158 -0.49 -21.94 0.69
CA GLU A 158 -1.39 -20.83 0.96
C GLU A 158 -2.36 -21.20 2.11
N PHE A 159 -2.36 -20.38 3.17
CA PHE A 159 -3.32 -20.52 4.28
C PHE A 159 -4.56 -19.65 4.10
N ARG A 160 -4.40 -18.49 3.47
CA ARG A 160 -5.49 -17.57 3.15
C ARG A 160 -5.17 -16.84 1.85
N LYS A 161 -6.15 -16.86 0.94
CA LYS A 161 -6.07 -16.16 -0.34
C LYS A 161 -5.98 -14.66 -0.16
N GLY A 162 -5.03 -14.04 -0.85
CA GLY A 162 -4.93 -12.60 -1.03
C GLY A 162 -5.70 -12.16 -2.28
N PHE A 163 -6.11 -10.90 -2.28
CA PHE A 163 -6.87 -10.31 -3.38
C PHE A 163 -6.36 -8.90 -3.68
N LYS A 164 -6.40 -8.53 -4.95
CA LYS A 164 -6.11 -7.18 -5.47
C LYS A 164 -7.27 -6.67 -6.32
N LEU A 165 -7.44 -5.37 -6.37
CA LEU A 165 -8.40 -4.66 -7.22
C LEU A 165 -7.59 -3.79 -8.20
N GLY A 166 -7.47 -4.25 -9.45
CA GLY A 166 -6.50 -3.67 -10.39
C GLY A 166 -5.08 -3.72 -9.81
N GLU A 167 -4.48 -2.55 -9.62
CA GLU A 167 -3.12 -2.41 -9.05
C GLU A 167 -3.11 -2.31 -7.52
N ARG A 168 -4.26 -2.12 -6.87
CA ARG A 168 -4.33 -1.97 -5.42
C ARG A 168 -4.47 -3.33 -4.74
N LEU A 169 -3.54 -3.67 -3.85
CA LEU A 169 -3.71 -4.80 -2.95
C LEU A 169 -4.85 -4.52 -1.94
N LEU A 170 -5.82 -5.42 -1.85
CA LEU A 170 -6.89 -5.37 -0.85
C LEU A 170 -6.48 -6.10 0.42
N ARG A 171 -5.87 -7.27 0.26
CA ARG A 171 -5.39 -8.10 1.35
C ARG A 171 -4.25 -8.99 0.86
N PRO A 172 -3.11 -9.08 1.58
CA PRO A 172 -2.04 -10.00 1.22
C PRO A 172 -2.46 -11.46 1.41
N SER A 173 -1.86 -12.36 0.64
CA SER A 173 -2.05 -13.80 0.88
C SER A 173 -1.22 -14.23 2.08
N MET A 174 -1.81 -14.97 3.01
CA MET A 174 -1.07 -15.55 4.13
C MET A 174 -0.46 -16.87 3.67
N VAL A 175 0.87 -16.96 3.68
CA VAL A 175 1.60 -18.04 3.03
C VAL A 175 2.68 -18.65 3.93
N LYS A 176 3.02 -19.89 3.62
CA LYS A 176 4.21 -20.58 4.10
C LYS A 176 5.30 -20.52 3.02
N VAL A 177 6.51 -20.14 3.41
CA VAL A 177 7.64 -19.98 2.48
C VAL A 177 8.71 -21.02 2.77
N SER A 178 9.37 -21.54 1.72
CA SER A 178 10.51 -22.45 1.87
C SER A 178 11.73 -21.73 2.43
N ALA A 179 12.40 -22.34 3.40
CA ALA A 179 13.71 -21.92 3.89
C ALA A 179 14.89 -22.58 3.13
N GLY A 180 14.60 -23.28 2.03
CA GLY A 180 15.55 -24.13 1.33
C GLY A 180 15.66 -25.52 1.98
N PRO A 181 16.63 -26.37 1.54
CA PRO A 181 16.73 -27.76 1.99
C PRO A 181 17.08 -27.98 3.47
N GLY A 182 17.16 -26.92 4.29
CA GLY A 182 17.57 -27.01 5.69
C GLY A 182 19.05 -27.38 5.87
N PRO A 183 19.61 -27.28 7.08
CA PRO A 183 20.92 -27.85 7.37
C PRO A 183 20.85 -29.38 7.23
N ASP A 184 21.83 -29.94 6.52
CA ASP A 184 21.95 -31.38 6.28
C ASP A 184 21.96 -32.11 7.63
N LYS A 185 20.95 -32.94 7.91
CA LYS A 185 20.85 -33.72 9.18
C LYS A 185 21.87 -34.87 9.24
N SER A 186 22.97 -34.77 8.50
CA SER A 186 24.04 -35.76 8.40
C SER A 186 25.17 -35.56 9.42
N ASP A 187 25.18 -34.43 10.15
CA ASP A 187 26.24 -34.07 11.12
C ASP A 187 25.82 -34.15 12.60
N GLU A 188 24.78 -34.93 12.94
CA GLU A 188 24.66 -35.43 14.33
C GLU A 188 25.59 -36.63 14.50
N ASP A 189 26.87 -36.36 14.78
CA ASP A 189 27.83 -37.36 15.22
C ASP A 189 27.23 -38.18 16.37
N PRO A 190 27.15 -39.51 16.28
CA PRO A 190 26.72 -40.34 17.39
C PRO A 190 27.67 -40.13 18.56
N ILE A 191 27.15 -39.64 19.69
CA ILE A 191 27.86 -39.63 20.96
C ILE A 191 28.37 -41.06 21.19
N PRO A 192 29.70 -41.30 21.24
CA PRO A 192 30.22 -42.66 21.38
C PRO A 192 29.81 -43.22 22.75
N PRO A 193 29.45 -44.51 22.83
CA PRO A 193 29.13 -45.14 24.09
C PRO A 193 30.36 -45.13 24.99
N ALA A 194 30.19 -44.68 26.23
CA ALA A 194 31.20 -44.82 27.27
C ALA A 194 31.46 -46.31 27.50
N ASP A 195 32.61 -46.80 27.02
CA ASP A 195 33.06 -48.18 27.20
C ASP A 195 33.52 -48.37 28.65
N GLU A 196 32.92 -49.35 29.32
CA GLU A 196 33.34 -49.81 30.63
C GLU A 196 34.57 -50.71 30.50
N GLY A 197 35.57 -50.43 31.33
CA GLY A 197 36.46 -51.46 31.87
C GLY A 197 37.88 -51.47 31.32
N ILE A 198 38.84 -51.19 32.20
CA ILE A 198 39.80 -52.20 32.71
C ILE A 198 40.51 -51.57 33.92
N SER A 199 40.33 -52.20 35.07
CA SER A 199 41.09 -51.96 36.30
C SER A 199 42.59 -52.22 36.12
N PRO A 200 43.44 -51.63 36.97
CA PRO A 200 44.57 -52.38 37.49
C PRO A 200 44.54 -52.48 39.01
N VAL A 201 44.70 -53.73 39.46
CA VAL A 201 44.96 -54.15 40.84
C VAL A 201 46.43 -53.91 41.18
N VAL A 202 46.73 -53.23 42.30
CA VAL A 202 47.89 -53.46 43.20
C VAL A 202 47.47 -52.97 44.61
N LYS A 203 47.01 -53.87 45.49
CA LYS A 203 47.72 -54.54 46.61
C LYS A 203 48.27 -53.66 47.76
N GLU A 204 47.62 -53.87 48.91
CA GLU A 204 48.10 -53.95 50.31
C GLU A 204 48.92 -52.80 50.91
N GLU A 205 48.32 -52.15 51.92
CA GLU A 205 48.94 -52.04 53.24
C GLU A 205 47.84 -52.06 54.33
N ILE A 206 48.06 -52.90 55.33
CA ILE A 206 47.21 -53.13 56.50
C ILE A 206 47.68 -52.18 57.61
N SER A 207 46.76 -51.50 58.30
CA SER A 207 46.97 -51.15 59.70
C SER A 207 45.65 -50.96 60.44
N ASP A 208 45.45 -51.87 61.40
CA ASP A 208 44.57 -51.85 62.57
C ASP A 208 44.11 -50.47 63.07
N PHE A 209 42.83 -50.36 63.43
CA PHE A 209 42.24 -49.65 64.59
C PHE A 209 40.72 -49.49 64.33
N ASP A 210 39.75 -49.54 65.23
CA ASP A 210 39.53 -50.16 66.53
C ASP A 210 37.98 -50.18 66.69
N GLU A 211 37.54 -51.01 67.61
CA GLU A 211 36.20 -51.34 68.06
C GLU A 211 35.37 -50.13 68.53
N SER A 212 34.10 -50.03 68.09
CA SER A 212 33.00 -49.64 68.98
C SER A 212 31.64 -49.87 68.34
N VAL A 213 30.98 -50.90 68.85
CA VAL A 213 29.53 -51.04 68.91
C VAL A 213 28.98 -49.86 69.72
N ASP A 214 28.00 -49.14 69.19
CA ASP A 214 26.92 -48.66 70.07
C ASP A 214 25.57 -48.69 69.37
N SER A 215 24.64 -49.04 70.23
CA SER A 215 23.26 -49.43 70.14
C SER A 215 22.29 -48.26 70.05
N SER A 216 21.01 -48.61 69.88
CA SER A 216 19.82 -47.84 70.28
C SER A 216 19.47 -46.64 69.39
N ASP A 217 18.24 -46.19 69.21
CA ASP A 217 16.86 -46.67 69.39
C ASP A 217 16.00 -45.50 68.87
N SER A 218 14.77 -45.78 68.45
CA SER A 218 13.56 -44.91 68.55
C SER A 218 13.62 -43.43 68.09
N ASP A 219 12.92 -43.10 67.01
CA ASP A 219 11.53 -42.56 67.03
C ASP A 219 10.98 -42.36 65.60
#